data_AF-A0A9E2E9U7-F1
#
_entry.id   AF-A0A9E2E9U7-F1
#
_cell.length_a   1.000
_cell.length_b   1.000
_cell.length_c   1.000
_cell.angle_alpha   90.00
_cell.angle_beta   90.00
_cell.angle_gamma   90.00
#
_symmetry.space_group_name_H-M   'P 1'
#
loop_
_entity.id
_entity.type
_entity.pdbx_description
1 polymer ?
#
loop_
_entity_poly.entity_id
_entity_poly.type
_entity_poly.pdbx_seq_one_letter_code
_entity_poly.pdbx_strand_id
1 'polypeptide(L)'
;MKRRSSISVGLMMSVSLIALSACEEPRVDASVYESVEQCKRDPLGNPDQCESNFKEAKAQHAAVAPKYATKEDCVADFGAEKCEKAPYQTSTGGSVFMPLMAGYMMGSLLGGRRMGAQPLYRSTSSPGTFRTADNKSA
;
A
#
# COMPACT_ATOMS: atom_id res chain seq x y z
N MET A 1 48.24 53.50 -35.04
CA MET A 1 46.94 53.35 -34.36
C MET A 1 45.95 52.60 -35.26
N LYS A 2 45.62 51.34 -35.00
CA LYS A 2 44.29 50.77 -35.32
C LYS A 2 44.10 49.43 -34.59
N ARG A 3 42.90 49.26 -34.05
CA ARG A 3 42.51 48.38 -32.94
C ARG A 3 42.65 46.87 -33.25
N ARG A 4 43.15 46.12 -32.28
CA ARG A 4 43.04 44.65 -32.21
C ARG A 4 41.62 44.32 -31.76
N SER A 5 40.91 43.49 -32.53
CA SER A 5 39.59 43.00 -32.19
C SER A 5 39.67 41.50 -31.93
N SER A 6 39.51 41.14 -30.66
CA SER A 6 39.33 39.81 -30.12
C SER A 6 37.95 39.26 -30.47
N ILE A 7 37.86 38.05 -31.00
CA ILE A 7 36.58 37.31 -31.10
C ILE A 7 36.80 35.92 -30.50
N SER A 8 36.06 35.72 -29.42
CA SER A 8 36.06 34.63 -28.46
C SER A 8 35.45 33.34 -29.01
N VAL A 9 36.12 32.22 -28.71
CA VAL A 9 35.64 30.84 -28.90
C VAL A 9 34.35 30.66 -28.10
N GLY A 10 33.23 30.46 -28.80
CA GLY A 10 31.94 30.17 -28.19
C GLY A 10 31.86 28.71 -27.74
N LEU A 11 31.95 28.49 -26.43
CA LEU A 11 31.64 27.21 -25.79
C LEU A 11 30.13 26.96 -25.90
N MET A 12 29.70 25.97 -26.68
CA MET A 12 28.29 25.53 -26.67
C MET A 12 28.01 24.78 -25.36
N MET A 13 27.34 25.44 -24.42
CA MET A 13 26.73 24.78 -23.27
C MET A 13 25.40 24.17 -23.69
N SER A 14 25.37 22.85 -23.86
CA SER A 14 24.12 22.08 -24.02
C SER A 14 23.39 22.04 -22.68
N VAL A 15 22.33 22.85 -22.54
CA VAL A 15 21.40 22.75 -21.41
C VAL A 15 20.48 21.56 -21.68
N SER A 16 20.85 20.38 -21.21
CA SER A 16 19.93 19.25 -21.11
C SER A 16 18.91 19.57 -20.02
N LEU A 17 17.71 19.96 -20.41
CA LEU A 17 16.56 20.02 -19.51
C LEU A 17 16.22 18.58 -19.12
N ILE A 18 16.73 18.12 -17.98
CA ILE A 18 16.24 16.90 -17.34
C ILE A 18 14.83 17.24 -16.88
N ALA A 19 13.84 16.88 -17.70
CA ALA A 19 12.45 16.82 -17.26
C ALA A 19 12.40 15.80 -16.13
N LEU A 20 12.33 16.29 -14.89
CA LEU A 20 11.94 15.50 -13.73
C LEU A 20 10.49 15.06 -13.97
N SER A 21 10.31 13.94 -14.67
CA SER A 21 9.06 13.20 -14.59
C SER A 21 8.94 12.78 -13.14
N ALA A 22 8.20 13.56 -12.35
CA ALA A 22 7.66 13.09 -11.11
C ALA A 22 6.90 11.81 -11.46
N CYS A 23 7.38 10.67 -10.95
CA CYS A 23 6.65 9.43 -11.00
C CYS A 23 5.37 9.64 -10.18
N GLU A 24 4.34 10.19 -10.82
CA GLU A 24 3.01 10.20 -10.24
C GLU A 24 2.55 8.74 -10.26
N GLU A 25 2.73 8.06 -9.12
CA GLU A 25 2.14 6.75 -8.91
C GLU A 25 0.64 6.90 -9.18
N PRO A 26 0.05 6.06 -10.05
CA PRO A 26 -1.36 6.16 -10.36
C PRO A 26 -2.12 5.99 -9.04
N ARG A 27 -2.77 7.08 -8.60
CA ARG A 27 -3.70 7.03 -7.46
C ARG A 27 -4.77 6.04 -7.85
N VAL A 28 -4.73 4.88 -7.22
CA VAL A 28 -5.77 3.88 -7.38
C VAL A 28 -6.98 4.50 -6.68
N ASP A 29 -8.04 4.84 -7.42
CA ASP A 29 -9.37 5.16 -6.84
C ASP A 29 -9.96 3.87 -6.23
N ALA A 30 -9.22 3.28 -5.30
CA ALA A 30 -9.59 2.07 -4.64
C ALA A 30 -10.36 2.46 -3.39
N SER A 31 -11.62 2.07 -3.31
CA SER A 31 -12.44 2.35 -2.15
C SER A 31 -11.91 1.55 -0.96
N VAL A 32 -11.43 2.27 0.06
CA VAL A 32 -10.87 1.72 1.30
C VAL A 32 -11.88 1.86 2.43
N TYR A 33 -12.08 0.78 3.17
CA TYR A 33 -13.03 0.74 4.28
C TYR A 33 -12.46 -0.01 5.49
N GLU A 34 -12.76 0.46 6.68
CA GLU A 34 -12.43 -0.21 7.95
C GLU A 34 -13.41 -1.35 8.26
N SER A 35 -14.65 -1.25 7.77
CA SER A 35 -15.67 -2.26 8.02
C SER A 35 -16.71 -2.35 6.89
N VAL A 36 -17.48 -3.44 6.89
CA VAL A 36 -18.61 -3.65 5.97
C VAL A 36 -19.66 -2.53 6.13
N GLU A 37 -19.89 -2.09 7.35
CA GLU A 37 -20.85 -1.04 7.68
C GLU A 37 -20.39 0.33 7.16
N GLN A 38 -19.09 0.62 7.19
CA GLN A 38 -18.56 1.81 6.55
C GLN A 38 -18.80 1.76 5.04
N CYS A 39 -18.51 0.62 4.41
CA CYS A 39 -18.75 0.41 2.98
C CYS A 39 -20.22 0.55 2.60
N LYS A 40 -21.14 -0.05 3.37
CA LYS A 40 -22.58 0.05 3.11
C LYS A 40 -23.15 1.46 3.27
N ARG A 41 -22.47 2.33 4.03
CA ARG A 41 -22.86 3.74 4.21
C ARG A 41 -22.21 4.68 3.19
N ASP A 42 -21.27 4.21 2.39
CA ASP A 42 -20.63 5.04 1.37
C ASP A 42 -21.59 5.28 0.21
N PRO A 43 -22.01 6.54 -0.06
CA PRO A 43 -22.90 6.85 -1.17
C PRO A 43 -22.27 6.64 -2.55
N LEU A 44 -20.93 6.54 -2.63
CA LEU A 44 -20.18 6.27 -3.85
C LEU A 44 -19.87 4.78 -4.05
N GLY A 45 -20.07 3.96 -3.01
CA GLY A 45 -19.76 2.53 -3.00
C GLY A 45 -20.89 1.66 -3.57
N ASN A 46 -20.59 0.37 -3.73
CA ASN A 46 -21.60 -0.65 -4.05
C ASN A 46 -21.90 -1.51 -2.80
N PRO A 47 -23.03 -1.27 -2.11
CA PRO A 47 -23.34 -1.95 -0.85
C PRO A 47 -23.49 -3.47 -1.00
N ASP A 48 -23.92 -3.94 -2.16
CA ASP A 48 -24.12 -5.38 -2.46
C ASP A 48 -22.78 -6.14 -2.50
N GLN A 49 -21.68 -5.42 -2.72
CA GLN A 49 -20.35 -6.01 -2.82
C GLN A 49 -19.55 -5.95 -1.51
N CYS A 50 -20.01 -5.21 -0.50
CA CYS A 50 -19.25 -4.97 0.73
C CYS A 50 -18.91 -6.26 1.48
N GLU A 51 -19.90 -7.14 1.69
CA GLU A 51 -19.70 -8.40 2.43
C GLU A 51 -18.77 -9.37 1.69
N SER A 52 -18.96 -9.49 0.37
CA SER A 52 -18.13 -10.36 -0.47
C SER A 52 -16.67 -9.91 -0.49
N ASN A 53 -16.43 -8.62 -0.72
CA ASN A 53 -15.07 -8.05 -0.71
C ASN A 53 -14.42 -8.15 0.68
N PHE A 54 -15.15 -7.87 1.76
CA PHE A 54 -14.61 -8.03 3.10
C PHE A 54 -14.21 -9.48 3.40
N LYS A 55 -15.06 -10.44 3.00
CA LYS A 55 -14.76 -11.88 3.14
C LYS A 55 -13.53 -12.28 2.33
N GLU A 56 -13.41 -11.79 1.09
CA GLU A 56 -12.23 -12.01 0.25
C GLU A 56 -10.97 -11.42 0.88
N ALA A 57 -11.01 -10.17 1.34
CA ALA A 57 -9.89 -9.52 2.01
C ALA A 57 -9.46 -10.28 3.27
N LYS A 58 -10.42 -10.79 4.06
CA LYS A 58 -10.13 -11.60 5.24
C LYS A 58 -9.52 -12.97 4.89
N ALA A 59 -9.91 -13.55 3.76
CA ALA A 59 -9.27 -14.78 3.26
C ALA A 59 -7.83 -14.49 2.78
N GLN A 60 -7.63 -13.40 2.05
CA GLN A 60 -6.30 -12.95 1.62
C GLN A 60 -5.41 -12.61 2.81
N HIS A 61 -5.95 -11.98 3.85
CA HIS A 61 -5.24 -11.63 5.08
C HIS A 61 -4.51 -12.83 5.68
N ALA A 62 -5.17 -13.98 5.82
CA ALA A 62 -4.55 -15.20 6.32
C ALA A 62 -3.40 -15.70 5.42
N ALA A 63 -3.39 -15.38 4.13
CA ALA A 63 -2.36 -15.81 3.20
C ALA A 63 -1.18 -14.83 3.11
N VAL A 64 -1.47 -13.52 3.08
CA VAL A 64 -0.51 -12.48 2.69
C VAL A 64 -0.02 -11.62 3.84
N ALA A 65 -0.64 -11.65 5.03
CA ALA A 65 -0.24 -10.77 6.13
C ALA A 65 1.25 -10.91 6.49
N PRO A 66 1.91 -9.80 6.91
CA PRO A 66 3.26 -9.85 7.46
C PRO A 66 3.39 -10.91 8.56
N LYS A 67 4.47 -11.70 8.48
CA LYS A 67 4.69 -12.88 9.33
C LYS A 67 5.82 -12.61 10.32
N TYR A 68 5.52 -12.76 11.59
CA TYR A 68 6.46 -12.57 12.69
C TYR A 68 6.67 -13.86 13.47
N ALA A 69 7.91 -14.09 13.90
CA ALA A 69 8.25 -15.24 14.74
C ALA A 69 7.75 -15.07 16.19
N THR A 70 7.71 -13.83 16.68
CA THR A 70 7.28 -13.50 18.05
C THR A 70 6.14 -12.48 18.04
N LYS A 71 5.38 -12.40 19.14
CA LYS A 71 4.33 -11.38 19.29
C LYS A 71 4.96 -10.00 19.42
N GLU A 72 6.09 -9.93 20.10
CA GLU A 72 6.83 -8.72 20.43
C GLU A 72 7.31 -8.00 19.17
N ASP A 73 7.82 -8.73 18.18
CA ASP A 73 8.23 -8.15 16.90
C ASP A 73 7.04 -7.53 16.14
N CYS A 74 5.90 -8.23 16.12
CA CYS A 74 4.67 -7.69 15.52
C CYS A 74 4.20 -6.43 16.26
N VAL A 75 4.22 -6.45 17.59
CA VAL A 75 3.79 -5.32 18.43
C VAL A 75 4.70 -4.12 18.26
N ALA A 76 6.00 -4.30 18.02
CA ALA A 76 6.92 -3.20 17.70
C ALA A 76 6.49 -2.46 16.42
N ASP A 77 6.09 -3.20 15.39
CA ASP A 77 5.76 -2.64 14.07
C ASP A 77 4.32 -2.13 13.97
N PHE A 78 3.36 -2.77 14.65
CA PHE A 78 1.93 -2.51 14.50
C PHE A 78 1.26 -1.97 15.77
N GLY A 79 1.84 -2.21 16.94
CA GLY A 79 1.38 -1.71 18.23
C GLY A 79 0.70 -2.76 19.10
N ALA A 80 0.49 -2.41 20.37
CA ALA A 80 -0.19 -3.27 21.32
C ALA A 80 -1.63 -3.58 20.84
N GLU A 81 -2.12 -4.78 21.14
CA GLU A 81 -3.47 -5.25 20.78
C GLU A 81 -3.79 -5.26 19.28
N LYS A 82 -2.77 -5.12 18.42
CA LYS A 82 -2.91 -5.14 16.95
C LYS A 82 -2.25 -6.34 16.29
N CYS A 83 -2.00 -7.39 17.07
CA CYS A 83 -1.34 -8.61 16.61
C CYS A 83 -2.12 -9.84 17.07
N GLU A 84 -2.28 -10.81 16.17
CA GLU A 84 -2.93 -12.08 16.41
C GLU A 84 -2.04 -13.26 16.01
N LYS A 85 -2.40 -14.47 16.46
CA LYS A 85 -1.76 -15.70 15.98
C LYS A 85 -2.32 -16.02 14.60
N ALA A 86 -1.44 -16.31 13.66
CA ALA A 86 -1.84 -16.77 12.34
C ALA A 86 -2.65 -18.08 12.43
N PRO A 87 -3.66 -18.28 11.57
CA PRO A 87 -4.52 -19.47 11.60
C PRO A 87 -3.84 -20.74 11.06
N TYR A 88 -2.53 -20.69 10.80
CA TYR A 88 -1.73 -21.81 10.31
C TYR A 88 -0.43 -21.93 11.11
N GLN A 89 0.17 -23.12 11.06
CA GLN A 89 1.47 -23.40 11.68
C GLN A 89 2.56 -23.45 10.61
N THR A 90 3.79 -23.15 11.02
CA THR A 90 4.97 -23.38 10.17
C THR A 90 5.32 -24.86 10.09
N SER A 91 6.08 -25.27 9.07
CA SER A 91 6.56 -26.65 8.93
C SER A 91 7.40 -27.14 10.11
N THR A 92 7.98 -26.22 10.89
CA THR A 92 8.73 -26.48 12.12
C THR A 92 7.85 -26.56 13.38
N GLY A 93 6.52 -26.46 13.25
CA GLY A 93 5.57 -26.54 14.36
C GLY A 93 5.47 -25.25 15.21
N GLY A 94 6.15 -24.18 14.82
CA GLY A 94 6.07 -22.87 15.47
C GLY A 94 4.81 -22.10 15.11
N SER A 95 4.22 -21.40 16.07
CA SER A 95 3.17 -20.40 15.83
C SER A 95 3.76 -19.18 15.13
N VAL A 96 3.02 -18.58 14.21
CA VAL A 96 3.35 -17.30 13.57
C VAL A 96 2.43 -16.22 14.12
N PHE A 97 2.94 -15.01 14.28
CA PHE A 97 2.15 -13.84 14.60
C PHE A 97 1.98 -12.96 13.37
N MET A 98 0.85 -12.28 13.29
CA MET A 98 0.52 -11.39 12.19
C MET A 98 -0.27 -10.19 12.70
N PRO A 99 -0.18 -9.03 12.03
CA PRO A 99 -0.98 -7.87 12.41
C PRO A 99 -2.46 -8.11 12.13
N LEU A 100 -3.32 -7.47 12.93
CA LEU A 100 -4.75 -7.43 12.66
C LEU A 100 -5.04 -6.67 11.37
N MET A 101 -6.02 -7.13 10.61
CA MET A 101 -6.57 -6.39 9.48
C MET A 101 -7.25 -5.13 10.02
N ALA A 102 -6.73 -3.96 9.64
CA ALA A 102 -7.25 -2.65 10.04
C ALA A 102 -8.32 -2.12 9.07
N GLY A 103 -8.42 -2.72 7.89
CA GLY A 103 -9.40 -2.39 6.87
C GLY A 103 -9.20 -3.24 5.63
N TYR A 104 -9.93 -2.92 4.57
CA TYR A 104 -9.82 -3.58 3.28
C TYR A 104 -10.00 -2.59 2.14
N MET A 105 -9.34 -2.90 1.04
CA MET A 105 -9.48 -2.22 -0.24
C MET A 105 -10.44 -3.05 -1.10
N MET A 106 -11.50 -2.44 -1.63
CA MET A 106 -12.40 -3.11 -2.57
C MET A 106 -11.65 -3.51 -3.85
N GLY A 107 -11.98 -4.68 -4.37
CA GLY A 107 -11.46 -5.14 -5.65
C GLY A 107 -11.93 -4.26 -6.81
N SER A 108 -11.06 -4.05 -7.80
CA SER A 108 -11.39 -3.28 -9.00
C SER A 108 -10.95 -4.01 -10.27
N LEU A 109 -11.59 -3.68 -11.39
CA LEU A 109 -11.20 -4.15 -12.72
C LEU A 109 -10.23 -3.13 -13.33
N LEU A 110 -8.96 -3.24 -12.97
CA LEU A 110 -7.92 -2.38 -13.55
C LEU A 110 -7.32 -3.03 -14.81
N GLY A 111 -7.44 -2.37 -15.96
CA GLY A 111 -6.78 -2.82 -17.20
C GLY A 111 -7.23 -4.20 -17.71
N GLY A 112 -8.50 -4.58 -17.48
CA GLY A 112 -9.04 -5.88 -17.89
C GLY A 112 -8.66 -7.06 -16.99
N ARG A 113 -7.89 -6.82 -15.92
CA ARG A 113 -7.58 -7.81 -14.89
C ARG A 113 -8.41 -7.50 -13.65
N ARG A 114 -9.04 -8.53 -13.06
CA ARG A 114 -9.72 -8.40 -11.77
C ARG A 114 -8.66 -8.37 -10.68
N MET A 115 -8.54 -7.25 -9.98
CA MET A 115 -7.91 -7.23 -8.67
C MET A 115 -8.97 -7.58 -7.63
N GLY A 116 -8.72 -8.64 -6.87
CA GLY A 116 -9.55 -8.99 -5.72
C GLY A 116 -9.39 -8.00 -4.57
N ALA A 117 -10.29 -8.07 -3.59
CA ALA A 117 -10.17 -7.26 -2.39
C ALA A 117 -8.88 -7.56 -1.62
N GLN A 118 -8.26 -6.52 -1.07
CA GLN A 118 -6.99 -6.67 -0.34
C GLN A 118 -7.13 -6.24 1.13
N PRO A 119 -6.49 -6.96 2.06
CA PRO A 119 -6.43 -6.56 3.45
C PRO A 119 -5.47 -5.37 3.62
N LEU A 120 -5.80 -4.49 4.55
CA LEU A 120 -5.00 -3.32 4.88
C LEU A 120 -4.60 -3.31 6.35
N TYR A 121 -3.46 -2.68 6.62
CA TYR A 121 -2.82 -2.63 7.92
C TYR A 121 -2.37 -1.19 8.23
N ARG A 122 -2.12 -0.92 9.52
CA ARG A 122 -1.59 0.38 10.00
C ARG A 122 -0.39 0.13 10.91
N SER A 123 0.79 0.58 10.48
CA SER A 123 2.00 0.52 11.30
C SER A 123 2.00 1.63 12.37
N THR A 124 2.71 1.40 13.47
CA THR A 124 3.03 2.43 14.48
C THR A 124 3.78 3.62 13.88
N SER A 125 4.58 3.40 12.83
CA SER A 125 5.33 4.43 12.12
C SER A 125 4.47 5.34 11.23
N SER A 126 3.25 4.91 10.87
CA SER A 126 2.34 5.64 9.99
C SER A 126 0.88 5.33 10.35
N PRO A 127 0.41 5.73 11.55
CA PRO A 127 -0.88 5.30 12.08
C PRO A 127 -2.08 5.83 11.27
N GLY A 128 -1.90 6.92 10.52
CA GLY A 128 -2.93 7.53 9.68
C GLY A 128 -3.00 6.96 8.25
N THR A 129 -2.10 6.06 7.86
CA THR A 129 -2.00 5.58 6.48
C THR A 129 -2.26 4.07 6.44
N PHE A 130 -3.18 3.66 5.57
CA PHE A 130 -3.37 2.24 5.27
C PHE A 130 -2.29 1.74 4.35
N ARG A 131 -1.83 0.51 4.61
CA ARG A 131 -0.90 -0.19 3.73
C ARG A 131 -1.35 -1.59 3.43
N THR A 132 -1.06 -2.05 2.22
CA THR A 132 -1.20 -3.44 1.81
C THR A 132 -0.13 -4.31 2.48
N ALA A 133 -0.27 -5.62 2.36
CA ALA A 133 0.70 -6.57 2.89
C ALA A 133 2.12 -6.41 2.32
N ASP A 134 2.25 -5.94 1.07
CA ASP A 134 3.53 -5.60 0.43
C ASP A 134 4.03 -4.19 0.75
N ASN A 135 3.48 -3.55 1.80
CA ASN A 135 3.87 -2.23 2.31
C ASN A 135 3.67 -1.07 1.31
N LYS A 136 2.72 -1.20 0.38
CA LYS A 136 2.29 -0.09 -0.49
C LYS A 136 1.18 0.69 0.19
N SER A 137 1.21 2.01 0.05
CA SER A 137 0.14 2.87 0.54
C SER A 137 -1.12 2.64 -0.30
N ALA A 138 -2.26 2.52 0.37
CA ALA A 138 -3.58 2.41 -0.25
C ALA A 138 -4.30 3.78 -0.29
#